data_AF-A0AAE2BWU6-F1
#
_entry.id   AF-A0AAE2BWU6-F1
#
_cell.length_a   1.000
_cell.length_b   1.000
_cell.length_c   1.000
_cell.angle_alpha   90.00
_cell.angle_beta   90.00
_cell.angle_gamma   90.00
#
_symmetry.space_group_name_H-M   'P 1'
#
loop_
_entity.id
_entity.type
_entity.pdbx_description
1 polymer ?
#
loop_
_entity_poly.entity_id
_entity_poly.type
_entity_poly.pdbx_seq_one_letter_code
_entity_poly.pdbx_strand_id
1 'polypeptide(L)'
;MKNRVENKVERARLTRDQILDRVVNISPTIEIPLLLPDSYGSNHRWTKKSIFWNLLYWSTLLIRYNLDAMHIEKNVLDNIFNMVIDIKGKTKDNMNARRNLKIICNHPELELDECRLNVMPKAVYILGKEQKRRLCQWIRGLRFPDGYASNLAHCVDMMELQMHGMKSHDCHVFM
;
A
#
# COMPACT_ATOMS: atom_id res chain seq x y z
N MET A 1 38.65 -6.93 6.72
CA MET A 1 37.69 -6.41 7.73
C MET A 1 36.70 -7.51 8.16
N LYS A 2 37.20 -8.71 8.50
CA LYS A 2 36.39 -9.84 8.99
C LYS A 2 36.73 -10.05 10.47
N ASN A 3 35.72 -10.26 11.30
CA ASN A 3 35.76 -10.54 12.76
C ASN A 3 35.60 -9.33 13.69
N ARG A 4 34.50 -8.57 13.55
CA ARG A 4 33.97 -7.78 14.67
C ARG A 4 32.82 -8.56 15.29
N VAL A 5 33.06 -9.21 16.42
CA VAL A 5 32.01 -9.90 17.20
C VAL A 5 31.19 -8.83 17.91
N GLU A 6 29.92 -8.67 17.53
CA GLU A 6 29.01 -7.75 18.22
C GLU A 6 28.56 -8.37 19.56
N ASN A 7 29.24 -8.01 20.65
CA ASN A 7 28.84 -8.36 22.02
C ASN A 7 27.68 -7.49 22.54
N LYS A 8 26.63 -7.27 21.75
CA LYS A 8 25.43 -6.58 22.24
C LYS A 8 24.54 -7.60 22.96
N VAL A 9 24.34 -7.38 24.26
CA VAL A 9 23.29 -8.07 25.04
C VAL A 9 21.97 -7.90 24.29
N GLU A 10 21.32 -9.03 23.99
CA GLU A 10 20.03 -9.02 23.30
C GLU A 10 19.04 -8.22 24.15
N ARG A 11 18.43 -7.19 23.56
CA ARG A 11 17.46 -6.37 24.28
C ARG A 11 16.24 -7.22 24.60
N ALA A 12 15.75 -7.12 25.83
CA ALA A 12 14.53 -7.79 26.24
C ALA A 12 13.39 -7.49 25.25
N ARG A 13 12.70 -8.54 24.80
CA ARG A 13 11.51 -8.40 23.96
C ARG A 13 10.45 -7.65 24.75
N LEU A 14 9.99 -6.53 24.21
CA LEU A 14 8.92 -5.75 24.81
C LEU A 14 7.58 -6.42 24.54
N THR A 15 6.71 -6.43 25.55
CA THR A 15 5.33 -6.87 25.36
C THR A 15 4.52 -5.82 24.61
N ARG A 16 3.35 -6.22 24.12
CA ARG A 16 2.43 -5.33 23.40
C ARG A 16 2.13 -4.05 24.17
N ASP A 17 1.80 -4.15 25.45
CA ASP A 17 1.38 -3.00 26.25
C ASP A 17 2.55 -2.09 26.59
N GLN A 18 3.74 -2.66 26.79
CA GLN A 18 4.98 -1.89 26.97
C GLN A 18 5.37 -1.08 25.73
N ILE A 19 5.09 -1.61 24.53
CA ILE A 19 5.31 -0.86 23.28
C ILE A 19 4.28 0.27 23.18
N LEU A 20 3.00 0.00 23.46
CA LEU A 20 1.94 1.00 23.40
C LEU A 20 2.21 2.16 24.35
N ASP A 21 2.54 1.89 25.61
CA ASP A 21 2.85 2.90 26.62
C ASP A 21 3.98 3.85 26.18
N ARG A 22 5.00 3.30 25.51
CA ARG A 22 6.13 4.08 24.99
C ARG A 22 5.82 4.86 23.72
N VAL A 23 4.88 4.41 22.88
CA VAL A 23 4.52 5.08 21.62
C VAL A 23 3.36 6.06 21.79
N VAL A 24 2.55 5.95 22.85
CA VAL A 24 1.29 6.71 22.98
C VAL A 24 1.52 8.22 22.95
N ASN A 25 2.61 8.68 23.56
CA ASN A 25 3.01 10.09 23.67
C ASN A 25 3.84 10.60 22.48
N ILE A 26 4.18 9.74 21.52
CA ILE A 26 4.90 10.14 20.30
C ILE A 26 3.87 10.71 19.31
N SER A 27 4.14 11.91 18.80
CA SER A 27 3.26 12.56 17.83
C SER A 27 3.03 11.69 16.59
N PRO A 28 1.78 11.52 16.13
CA PRO A 28 1.51 11.00 14.80
C PRO A 28 2.06 12.02 13.81
N THR A 29 2.86 11.53 12.86
CA THR A 29 3.58 12.28 11.83
C THR A 29 2.89 13.59 11.43
N ILE A 30 3.49 14.73 11.80
CA ILE A 30 3.40 15.98 11.05
C ILE A 30 4.84 16.31 10.66
N GLU A 31 4.99 16.77 9.44
CA GLU A 31 6.20 16.97 8.63
C GLU A 31 7.20 17.99 9.20
N ILE A 32 7.49 17.95 10.50
CA ILE A 32 8.54 18.77 11.12
C ILE A 32 9.74 17.86 11.36
N PRO A 33 10.81 17.94 10.56
CA PRO A 33 11.93 17.00 10.61
C PRO A 33 12.80 17.05 11.87
N LEU A 34 12.48 17.89 12.87
CA LEU A 34 13.45 18.34 13.87
C LEU A 34 13.06 18.12 15.34
N LEU A 35 11.82 17.73 15.65
CA LEU A 35 11.42 17.50 17.04
C LEU A 35 11.46 16.01 17.35
N LEU A 36 12.61 15.56 17.86
CA LEU A 36 12.72 14.24 18.47
C LEU A 36 11.88 14.23 19.77
N PRO A 37 11.16 13.14 20.07
CA PRO A 37 10.47 13.01 21.35
C PRO A 37 11.45 13.12 22.52
N ASP A 38 11.05 13.70 23.65
CA ASP A 38 11.91 13.90 24.83
C ASP A 38 12.53 12.58 25.35
N SER A 39 11.87 11.45 25.10
CA SER A 39 12.32 10.09 25.46
C SER A 39 13.24 9.41 24.43
N TYR A 40 13.57 10.09 23.33
CA TYR A 40 14.44 9.59 22.27
C TYR A 40 15.90 9.47 22.74
N GLY A 41 16.54 8.32 22.48
CA GLY A 41 17.93 8.06 22.84
C GLY A 41 18.13 7.44 24.23
N SER A 42 17.27 7.76 25.19
CA SER A 42 17.28 7.21 26.54
C SER A 42 16.51 5.89 26.63
N ASN A 43 15.18 5.93 26.41
CA ASN A 43 14.29 4.76 26.62
C ASN A 43 13.94 4.02 25.33
N HIS A 44 13.88 4.74 24.20
CA HIS A 44 13.63 4.17 22.87
C HIS A 44 14.33 4.97 21.77
N ARG A 45 14.33 4.41 20.56
CA ARG A 45 14.80 5.08 19.34
C ARG A 45 13.69 5.36 18.32
N TRP A 46 12.44 5.28 18.76
CA TRP A 46 11.30 5.61 17.92
C TRP A 46 11.15 7.11 17.76
N THR A 47 10.97 7.54 16.52
CA THR A 47 10.83 8.95 16.14
C THR A 47 9.40 9.33 15.81
N LYS A 48 8.57 8.34 15.43
CA LYS A 48 7.23 8.57 14.89
C LYS A 48 6.25 7.50 15.36
N LYS A 49 5.00 7.91 15.56
CA LYS A 49 3.86 7.02 15.73
C LYS A 49 3.21 6.77 14.37
N SER A 50 3.07 5.50 13.99
CA SER A 50 2.38 5.12 12.76
C SER A 50 0.91 5.55 12.79
N ILE A 51 0.37 6.01 11.65
CA ILE A 51 -1.05 6.33 11.50
C ILE A 51 -1.97 5.13 11.78
N PHE A 52 -1.44 3.91 11.66
CA PHE A 52 -2.20 2.70 11.93
C PHE A 52 -2.73 2.63 13.37
N TRP A 53 -2.08 3.31 14.32
CA TRP A 53 -2.58 3.42 15.69
C TRP A 53 -3.92 4.15 15.81
N ASN A 54 -4.32 4.92 14.80
CA ASN A 54 -5.62 5.61 14.78
C ASN A 54 -6.77 4.73 14.26
N LEU A 55 -6.47 3.55 13.70
CA LEU A 55 -7.49 2.64 13.21
C LEU A 55 -8.14 1.90 14.38
N LEU A 56 -9.47 1.91 14.50
CA LEU A 56 -10.20 1.28 15.61
C LEU A 56 -9.80 -0.19 15.81
N TYR A 57 -9.66 -0.93 14.71
CA TYR A 57 -9.31 -2.36 14.72
C TYR A 57 -7.82 -2.61 14.97
N TRP A 58 -6.95 -1.60 14.93
CA TRP A 58 -5.53 -1.79 15.23
C TRP A 58 -5.36 -2.37 16.64
N SER A 59 -6.24 -1.95 17.55
CA SER A 59 -6.34 -2.44 18.93
C SER A 59 -6.72 -3.92 19.06
N THR A 60 -7.23 -4.57 18.01
CA THR A 60 -7.66 -5.97 18.01
C THR A 60 -6.70 -6.91 17.26
N LEU A 61 -5.79 -6.38 16.44
CA LEU A 61 -4.81 -7.18 15.70
C LEU A 61 -3.81 -7.87 16.65
N LEU A 62 -3.58 -9.17 16.44
CA LEU A 62 -2.60 -9.97 17.19
C LEU A 62 -1.15 -9.57 16.87
N ILE A 63 -0.89 -9.11 15.64
CA ILE A 63 0.47 -8.88 15.12
C ILE A 63 0.59 -7.48 14.51
N ARG A 64 0.55 -6.43 15.33
CA ARG A 64 0.65 -5.02 14.89
C ARG A 64 2.03 -4.60 14.39
N TYR A 65 3.06 -5.31 14.83
CA TYR A 65 4.46 -4.91 14.65
C TYR A 65 5.19 -5.69 13.57
N ASN A 66 4.57 -6.75 13.03
CA ASN A 66 5.14 -7.55 11.95
C ASN A 66 4.41 -7.22 10.65
N LEU A 67 4.65 -6.00 10.15
CA LEU A 67 4.16 -5.59 8.86
C LEU A 67 5.15 -6.02 7.80
N ASP A 68 4.72 -6.91 6.92
CA ASP A 68 5.47 -7.25 5.72
C ASP A 68 5.22 -6.17 4.66
N ALA A 69 6.05 -5.13 4.66
CA ALA A 69 5.90 -3.98 3.78
C ALA A 69 5.81 -4.40 2.31
N MET A 70 6.65 -5.35 1.89
CA MET A 70 6.73 -5.82 0.51
C MET A 70 5.44 -6.51 0.06
N HIS A 71 4.82 -7.33 0.92
CA HIS A 71 3.51 -7.93 0.63
C HIS A 71 2.36 -6.92 0.71
N ILE A 72 2.44 -5.93 1.61
CA ILE A 72 1.45 -4.85 1.69
C ILE A 72 1.47 -4.01 0.41
N GLU A 73 2.65 -3.57 -0.03
CA GLU A 73 2.83 -2.80 -1.25
C GLU A 73 2.35 -3.58 -2.47
N LYS A 74 2.66 -4.88 -2.56
CA LYS A 74 2.11 -5.74 -3.61
C LYS A 74 0.59 -5.73 -3.61
N ASN A 75 -0.04 -5.92 -2.45
CA ASN A 75 -1.51 -5.92 -2.36
C ASN A 75 -2.10 -4.57 -2.74
N VAL A 76 -1.48 -3.46 -2.34
CA VAL A 76 -1.91 -2.11 -2.71
C VAL A 76 -1.78 -1.90 -4.21
N LEU A 77 -0.62 -2.21 -4.79
CA LEU A 77 -0.34 -2.07 -6.21
C LEU A 77 -1.30 -2.90 -7.06
N ASP A 78 -1.49 -4.18 -6.73
CA ASP A 78 -2.42 -5.07 -7.42
C ASP A 78 -3.85 -4.51 -7.40
N ASN A 79 -4.31 -3.99 -6.25
CA ASN A 79 -5.65 -3.39 -6.15
C ASN A 79 -5.79 -2.13 -7.02
N ILE A 80 -4.76 -1.25 -7.03
CA ILE A 80 -4.75 -0.04 -7.85
C ILE A 80 -4.79 -0.42 -9.33
N PHE A 81 -3.94 -1.34 -9.79
CA PHE A 81 -3.94 -1.78 -11.18
C PHE A 81 -5.25 -2.44 -11.59
N ASN A 82 -5.79 -3.35 -10.78
CA ASN A 82 -7.05 -4.02 -11.07
C ASN A 82 -8.21 -3.03 -11.20
N MET A 83 -8.18 -1.94 -10.43
CA MET A 83 -9.18 -0.87 -10.48
C MET A 83 -9.01 0.04 -11.71
N VAL A 84 -7.79 0.50 -11.99
CA VAL A 84 -7.48 1.42 -13.11
C VAL A 84 -7.62 0.73 -14.47
N ILE A 85 -7.27 -0.56 -14.55
CA ILE A 85 -7.47 -1.41 -15.74
C ILE A 85 -8.91 -1.93 -15.81
N ASP A 86 -9.70 -1.86 -14.74
CA ASP A 86 -11.07 -2.37 -14.66
C ASP A 86 -11.17 -3.85 -15.05
N ILE A 87 -10.40 -4.69 -14.34
CA ILE A 87 -10.42 -6.15 -14.57
C ILE A 87 -11.64 -6.73 -13.84
N LYS A 88 -12.58 -7.28 -14.63
CA LYS A 88 -13.82 -7.87 -14.13
C LYS A 88 -13.52 -8.94 -13.07
N GLY A 89 -14.14 -8.80 -11.89
CA GLY A 89 -13.99 -9.71 -10.75
C GLY A 89 -12.76 -9.46 -9.87
N LYS A 90 -11.83 -8.57 -10.27
CA LYS A 90 -10.66 -8.17 -9.45
C LYS A 90 -10.71 -6.72 -8.98
N THR A 91 -11.41 -5.85 -9.69
CA THR A 91 -11.57 -4.45 -9.30
C THR A 91 -12.22 -4.31 -7.91
N LYS A 92 -11.71 -3.36 -7.11
CA LYS A 92 -12.32 -2.99 -5.83
C LYS A 92 -13.45 -1.98 -5.99
N ASP A 93 -13.65 -1.46 -7.20
CA ASP A 93 -14.80 -0.65 -7.54
C ASP A 93 -16.02 -1.54 -7.84
N ASN A 94 -16.95 -1.60 -6.91
CA ASN A 94 -18.17 -2.42 -7.01
C ASN A 94 -19.38 -1.63 -6.51
N MET A 95 -20.59 -2.15 -6.72
CA MET A 95 -21.82 -1.48 -6.30
C MET A 95 -21.85 -1.12 -4.81
N ASN A 96 -21.33 -2.00 -3.94
CA ASN A 96 -21.27 -1.70 -2.50
C ASN A 96 -20.29 -0.56 -2.21
N ALA A 97 -19.13 -0.54 -2.88
CA ALA A 97 -18.18 0.56 -2.80
C ALA A 97 -18.81 1.88 -3.25
N ARG A 98 -19.59 1.89 -4.35
CA ARG A 98 -20.32 3.08 -4.82
C ARG A 98 -21.42 3.54 -3.86
N ARG A 99 -22.14 2.62 -3.20
CA ARG A 99 -23.10 2.98 -2.13
C ARG A 99 -22.39 3.59 -0.92
N ASN A 100 -21.27 3.02 -0.50
CA ASN A 100 -20.47 3.58 0.60
C ASN A 100 -19.90 4.95 0.22
N LEU A 101 -19.50 5.13 -1.04
CA LEU A 101 -19.01 6.41 -1.56
C LEU A 101 -20.08 7.50 -1.40
N LYS A 102 -21.35 7.23 -1.70
CA LYS A 102 -22.46 8.19 -1.46
C LYS A 102 -22.60 8.63 0.00
N ILE A 103 -22.30 7.75 0.96
CA ILE A 103 -22.44 8.01 2.40
C ILE A 103 -21.21 8.76 2.95
N ILE A 104 -20.01 8.34 2.53
CA ILE A 104 -18.74 8.74 3.14
C ILE A 104 -18.06 9.87 2.37
N CYS A 105 -18.30 9.97 1.05
CA CYS A 105 -17.63 10.90 0.15
C CYS A 105 -18.64 11.78 -0.59
N ASN A 106 -18.30 13.06 -0.82
CA ASN A 106 -19.12 13.96 -1.62
C ASN A 106 -18.66 13.93 -3.10
N HIS A 107 -19.02 12.88 -3.84
CA HIS A 107 -18.56 12.68 -5.21
C HIS A 107 -19.69 12.20 -6.15
N PRO A 108 -20.67 13.08 -6.44
CA PRO A 108 -21.95 12.71 -7.07
C PRO A 108 -21.81 12.10 -8.47
N GLU A 109 -20.77 12.45 -9.22
CA GLU A 109 -20.46 11.89 -10.55
C GLU A 109 -20.10 10.40 -10.54
N LEU A 110 -19.80 9.82 -9.37
CA LEU A 110 -19.53 8.39 -9.20
C LEU A 110 -20.67 7.65 -8.50
N GLU A 111 -21.76 8.31 -8.13
CA GLU A 111 -22.89 7.65 -7.49
C GLU A 111 -23.61 6.69 -8.44
N LEU A 112 -24.28 5.68 -7.90
CA LEU A 112 -25.10 4.77 -8.70
C LEU A 112 -26.30 5.53 -9.25
N ASP A 113 -26.59 5.34 -10.54
CA ASP A 113 -27.83 5.82 -11.12
C ASP A 113 -28.98 4.86 -10.71
N GLU A 114 -29.64 5.21 -9.61
CA GLU A 114 -30.79 4.46 -9.06
C GLU A 114 -32.00 4.51 -10.01
N CYS A 115 -32.08 5.50 -10.92
CA CYS A 115 -33.16 5.62 -11.90
C CYS A 115 -32.98 4.68 -13.10
N ARG A 116 -31.73 4.34 -13.45
CA ARG A 116 -31.40 3.45 -14.59
C ARG A 116 -30.80 2.13 -14.12
N LEU A 117 -31.57 1.31 -13.42
CA LEU A 117 -31.20 -0.09 -13.10
C LEU A 117 -29.89 -0.25 -12.29
N ASN A 118 -29.47 0.75 -11.51
CA ASN A 118 -28.17 0.79 -10.81
C ASN A 118 -26.96 0.69 -11.75
N VAL A 119 -27.01 1.41 -12.88
CA VAL A 119 -25.83 1.55 -13.75
C VAL A 119 -24.71 2.27 -12.98
N MET A 120 -23.52 1.67 -12.99
CA MET A 120 -22.32 2.25 -12.40
C MET A 120 -21.67 3.20 -13.42
N PRO A 121 -21.62 4.52 -13.15
CA PRO A 121 -20.95 5.44 -14.06
C PRO A 121 -19.46 5.12 -14.11
N LYS A 122 -18.90 5.20 -15.32
CA LYS A 122 -17.49 4.94 -15.55
C LYS A 122 -16.66 5.95 -14.76
N ALA A 123 -15.78 5.46 -13.90
CA ALA A 123 -14.91 6.34 -13.14
C ALA A 123 -13.83 6.97 -14.01
N VAL A 124 -13.46 8.21 -13.67
CA VAL A 124 -12.44 9.00 -14.37
C VAL A 124 -11.05 8.35 -14.36
N TYR A 125 -10.78 7.50 -13.36
CA TYR A 125 -9.52 6.77 -13.23
C TYR A 125 -9.48 5.47 -14.06
N ILE A 126 -10.57 5.05 -14.70
CA ILE A 126 -10.58 3.85 -15.54
C ILE A 126 -10.03 4.17 -16.92
N LEU A 127 -8.92 3.53 -17.27
CA LEU A 127 -8.25 3.74 -18.55
C LEU A 127 -9.10 3.23 -19.73
N GLY A 128 -9.14 4.01 -20.80
CA GLY A 128 -9.61 3.55 -22.11
C GLY A 128 -8.64 2.55 -22.75
N LYS A 129 -9.09 1.86 -23.80
CA LYS A 129 -8.29 0.82 -24.48
C LYS A 129 -6.91 1.32 -24.94
N GLU A 130 -6.85 2.49 -25.58
CA GLU A 130 -5.57 3.07 -26.03
C GLU A 130 -4.67 3.48 -24.86
N GLN A 131 -5.24 3.96 -23.76
CA GLN A 131 -4.47 4.31 -22.56
C GLN A 131 -3.90 3.04 -21.91
N LYS A 132 -4.69 1.96 -21.79
CA LYS A 132 -4.21 0.65 -21.33
C LYS A 132 -3.06 0.14 -22.20
N ARG A 133 -3.19 0.27 -23.53
CA ARG A 133 -2.13 -0.12 -24.48
C ARG A 133 -0.84 0.66 -24.26
N ARG A 134 -0.92 1.99 -24.11
CA ARG A 134 0.25 2.84 -23.82
C ARG A 134 0.90 2.47 -22.50
N LEU A 135 0.09 2.23 -21.46
CA LEU A 135 0.59 1.79 -20.16
C LEU A 135 1.34 0.45 -20.26
N CYS A 136 0.73 -0.56 -20.88
CA CYS A 136 1.35 -1.87 -21.07
C CYS A 136 2.65 -1.79 -21.89
N GLN A 137 2.67 -0.96 -22.94
CA GLN A 137 3.89 -0.73 -23.73
C GLN A 137 5.00 -0.07 -22.92
N TRP A 138 4.65 0.93 -22.10
CA TRP A 138 5.60 1.58 -21.22
C TRP A 138 6.20 0.60 -20.22
N ILE A 139 5.38 -0.20 -19.53
CA ILE A 139 5.84 -1.21 -18.56
C ILE A 139 6.73 -2.25 -19.24
N ARG A 140 6.35 -2.72 -20.43
CA ARG A 140 7.16 -3.66 -21.22
C ARG A 140 8.51 -3.08 -21.66
N GLY A 141 8.59 -1.75 -21.80
CA GLY A 141 9.81 -1.03 -22.13
C GLY A 141 10.73 -0.74 -20.95
N LEU A 142 10.27 -0.95 -19.71
CA LEU A 142 11.08 -0.72 -18.51
C LEU A 142 12.27 -1.67 -18.47
N ARG A 143 13.46 -1.10 -18.25
CA ARG A 143 14.70 -1.85 -18.03
C ARG A 143 15.29 -1.45 -16.70
N PHE A 144 15.72 -2.46 -15.94
CA PHE A 144 16.38 -2.30 -14.65
C PHE A 144 17.82 -2.81 -14.75
N PRO A 145 18.74 -2.34 -13.87
CA PRO A 145 20.07 -2.92 -13.75
C PRO A 145 20.01 -4.42 -13.43
N ASP A 146 21.04 -5.15 -13.84
CA ASP A 146 21.13 -6.59 -13.58
C ASP A 146 21.07 -6.89 -12.07
N GLY A 147 20.22 -7.84 -11.70
CA GLY A 147 20.00 -8.23 -10.31
C GLY A 147 19.13 -7.26 -9.48
N TYR A 148 18.64 -6.16 -10.05
CA TYR A 148 17.81 -5.21 -9.33
C TYR A 148 16.33 -5.63 -9.30
N ALA A 149 15.71 -5.92 -10.44
CA ALA A 149 14.33 -6.41 -10.51
C ALA A 149 14.19 -7.44 -11.63
N SER A 150 13.09 -8.20 -11.64
CA SER A 150 12.80 -9.08 -12.76
C SER A 150 12.40 -8.29 -14.00
N ASN A 151 12.48 -8.93 -15.17
CA ASN A 151 12.06 -8.31 -16.42
C ASN A 151 10.52 -8.23 -16.47
N LEU A 152 9.98 -7.05 -16.14
CA LEU A 152 8.54 -6.76 -16.10
C LEU A 152 7.83 -6.97 -17.44
N ALA A 153 8.56 -7.02 -18.56
CA ALA A 153 8.00 -7.35 -19.86
C ALA A 153 7.28 -8.71 -19.86
N HIS A 154 7.74 -9.68 -19.05
CA HIS A 154 7.09 -10.99 -18.92
C HIS A 154 5.80 -10.96 -18.10
N CYS A 155 5.58 -9.89 -17.33
CA CYS A 155 4.40 -9.71 -16.51
C CYS A 155 3.25 -8.99 -17.25
N VAL A 156 3.46 -8.59 -18.52
CA VAL A 156 2.49 -7.81 -19.30
C VAL A 156 1.90 -8.66 -20.42
N ASP A 157 0.58 -8.80 -20.43
CA ASP A 157 -0.17 -9.37 -21.53
C ASP A 157 -0.68 -8.26 -22.46
N MET A 158 -0.14 -8.23 -23.69
CA MET A 158 -0.52 -7.24 -24.70
C MET A 158 -1.82 -7.57 -25.45
N MET A 159 -2.33 -8.81 -25.36
CA MET A 159 -3.62 -9.18 -25.95
C MET A 159 -4.75 -8.72 -25.02
N GLU A 160 -4.65 -9.07 -23.74
CA GLU A 160 -5.65 -8.72 -22.72
C GLU A 160 -5.47 -7.31 -22.15
N LEU A 161 -4.31 -6.67 -22.39
CA LEU A 161 -3.91 -5.37 -21.82
C LEU A 161 -3.93 -5.37 -20.28
N GLN A 162 -3.41 -6.45 -19.70
CA GLN A 162 -3.40 -6.73 -18.27
C GLN A 162 -2.00 -7.12 -17.80
N MET A 163 -1.82 -7.13 -16.48
CA MET A 163 -0.59 -7.57 -15.84
C MET A 163 -0.82 -8.79 -14.96
N HIS A 164 0.16 -9.68 -14.94
CA HIS A 164 0.14 -10.90 -14.13
C HIS A 164 1.53 -11.26 -13.60
N GLY A 165 1.57 -11.92 -12.45
CA GLY A 165 2.78 -12.61 -11.99
C GLY A 165 3.92 -11.72 -11.49
N MET A 166 3.70 -10.41 -11.23
CA MET A 166 4.69 -9.60 -10.52
C MET A 166 4.91 -10.13 -9.11
N LYS A 167 6.17 -10.34 -8.73
CA LYS A 167 6.52 -10.73 -7.37
C LYS A 167 6.46 -9.52 -6.44
N SER A 168 6.42 -9.78 -5.15
CA SER A 168 6.40 -8.73 -4.12
C SER A 168 7.60 -7.79 -4.23
N HIS A 169 8.79 -8.31 -4.52
CA HIS A 169 9.98 -7.50 -4.80
C HIS A 169 9.81 -6.60 -6.03
N ASP A 170 9.23 -7.11 -7.13
CA ASP A 170 8.99 -6.33 -8.33
C ASP A 170 7.98 -5.20 -8.08
N CYS A 171 6.95 -5.48 -7.28
CA CYS A 171 5.98 -4.48 -6.85
C CYS A 171 6.62 -3.41 -5.97
N HIS A 172 7.52 -3.79 -5.06
CA HIS A 172 8.28 -2.86 -4.21
C HIS A 172 9.17 -1.93 -5.03
N VAL A 173 9.85 -2.45 -6.06
CA VAL A 173 10.67 -1.62 -6.95
C VAL A 173 9.83 -0.68 -7.82
N PHE A 174 8.59 -1.09 -8.14
CA PHE A 174 7.71 -0.33 -9.02
C PHE A 174 6.99 0.84 -8.31
N MET A 175 6.72 0.71 -7.01
CA MET A 175 6.04 1.71 -6.17
C MET A 175 7.01 2.76 -5.62
#